data_AF-A0A969EUU8-F1
#
_entry.id   AF-A0A969EUU8-F1
#
_cell.length_a   1.000
_cell.length_b   1.000
_cell.length_c   1.000
_cell.angle_alpha   90.00
_cell.angle_beta   90.00
_cell.angle_gamma   90.00
#
_symmetry.space_group_name_H-M   'P 1'
#
loop_
_entity.id
_entity.type
_entity.pdbx_description
1 polymer ?
#
loop_
_entity_poly.entity_id
_entity_poly.type
_entity_poly.pdbx_seq_one_letter_code
_entity_poly.pdbx_strand_id
1 'polypeptide(L)'
;MNAVMPSAPLIEVADSSLEYDRTVKGPLYAEAQIPHYWIFNLLDRQVECYSQPQENAGTWNYRLREIVLPDRRLDLPAPLAGAIDLAQTGLS
;
A
#
# COMPACT_ATOMS: atom_id res chain seq x y z
N MET A 1 -20.58 -10.14 14.01
CA MET A 1 -19.42 -10.77 13.36
C MET A 1 -19.14 -9.96 12.11
N ASN A 2 -18.10 -9.10 12.12
CA ASN A 2 -17.74 -8.34 10.93
C ASN A 2 -17.03 -9.29 9.97
N ALA A 3 -17.71 -9.66 8.88
CA ALA A 3 -17.06 -10.36 7.79
C ALA A 3 -15.99 -9.42 7.20
N VAL A 4 -14.71 -9.81 7.32
CA VAL A 4 -13.63 -9.17 6.56
C VAL A 4 -13.87 -9.55 5.11
N MET A 5 -14.37 -8.61 4.31
CA MET A 5 -14.50 -8.80 2.87
C MET A 5 -13.09 -8.91 2.26
N PRO A 6 -12.84 -9.82 1.31
CA PRO A 6 -11.64 -9.78 0.50
C PRO A 6 -11.49 -8.42 -0.16
N SER A 7 -10.35 -7.75 -0.01
CA SER A 7 -10.04 -6.57 -0.82
C SER A 7 -8.62 -6.69 -1.36
N ALA A 8 -8.50 -6.60 -2.68
CA ALA A 8 -7.21 -6.34 -3.31
C ALA A 8 -6.62 -5.03 -2.76
N PRO A 9 -5.29 -4.94 -2.62
CA PRO A 9 -4.68 -3.68 -2.26
C PRO A 9 -5.00 -2.63 -3.32
N LEU A 10 -5.27 -1.40 -2.88
CA LEU A 10 -5.22 -0.26 -3.78
C LEU A 10 -3.75 0.02 -4.09
N ILE A 11 -3.38 0.00 -5.37
CA ILE A 11 -2.01 0.15 -5.81
C ILE A 11 -1.86 1.46 -6.58
N GLU A 12 -0.86 2.25 -6.20
CA GLU A 12 -0.36 3.40 -6.94
C GLU A 12 1.08 3.13 -7.40
N VAL A 13 1.46 3.66 -8.55
CA VAL A 13 2.84 3.59 -9.07
C VAL A 13 3.38 5.00 -9.14
N ALA A 14 4.40 5.28 -8.35
CA ALA A 14 4.86 6.64 -8.08
C ALA A 14 6.32 6.83 -8.48
N ASP A 15 6.54 7.72 -9.44
CA ASP A 15 7.85 8.35 -9.71
C ASP A 15 7.85 9.73 -9.04
N SER A 16 7.51 10.78 -9.78
CA SER A 16 7.41 12.15 -9.27
C SER A 16 6.20 12.42 -8.36
N SER A 17 5.22 11.52 -8.31
CA SER A 17 4.00 11.67 -7.51
C SER A 17 4.10 11.19 -6.06
N LEU A 18 5.25 10.63 -5.65
CA LEU A 18 5.41 9.93 -4.37
C LEU A 18 4.96 10.76 -3.15
N GLU A 19 5.30 12.04 -3.11
CA GLU A 19 4.90 12.91 -1.99
C GLU A 19 3.39 13.15 -1.96
N TYR A 20 2.77 13.33 -3.13
CA TYR A 20 1.32 13.50 -3.25
C TYR A 20 0.57 12.22 -2.84
N ASP A 21 1.07 11.07 -3.28
CA ASP A 21 0.50 9.76 -2.94
C ASP A 21 0.57 9.48 -1.43
N ARG A 22 1.63 9.95 -0.74
CA ARG A 22 1.80 9.83 0.71
C ARG A 22 0.96 10.83 1.52
N THR A 23 0.95 12.10 1.11
CA THR A 23 0.45 13.21 1.95
C THR A 23 -0.97 13.65 1.62
N VAL A 24 -1.44 13.41 0.40
CA VAL A 24 -2.79 13.79 -0.04
C VAL A 24 -3.68 12.56 -0.18
N LYS A 25 -3.27 11.58 -1.01
CA LYS A 25 -4.08 10.38 -1.23
C LYS A 25 -4.08 9.44 -0.02
N GLY A 26 -2.92 9.22 0.60
CA GLY A 26 -2.76 8.33 1.76
C GLY A 26 -3.81 8.58 2.87
N PRO A 27 -3.93 9.81 3.40
CA PRO A 27 -4.96 10.13 4.40
C PRO A 27 -6.40 9.89 3.92
N LEU A 28 -6.72 10.26 2.67
CA LEU A 28 -8.06 10.05 2.09
C LEU A 28 -8.41 8.57 1.97
N TYR A 29 -7.44 7.72 1.62
CA TYR A 29 -7.63 6.28 1.55
C TYR A 29 -7.77 5.64 2.93
N ALA A 30 -7.03 6.16 3.92
CA ALA A 30 -7.21 5.74 5.31
C ALA A 30 -8.60 6.12 5.85
N GLU A 31 -9.07 7.34 5.56
CA GLU A 31 -10.43 7.80 5.88
C GLU A 31 -11.50 6.90 5.25
N ALA A 32 -11.31 6.53 3.98
CA ALA A 32 -12.17 5.60 3.26
C ALA A 32 -12.08 4.14 3.75
N GLN A 33 -11.35 3.86 4.83
CA GLN A 33 -11.16 2.53 5.41
C GLN A 33 -10.59 1.49 4.44
N ILE A 34 -9.75 1.93 3.50
CA ILE A 34 -9.05 0.98 2.63
C ILE A 34 -8.04 0.22 3.50
N PRO A 35 -8.12 -1.12 3.60
CA PRO A 35 -7.32 -1.87 4.56
C PRO A 35 -5.86 -2.04 4.13
N HIS A 36 -5.59 -2.03 2.82
CA HIS A 36 -4.26 -2.17 2.23
C HIS A 36 -4.06 -1.15 1.11
N TYR A 37 -3.07 -0.27 1.27
CA TYR A 37 -2.67 0.72 0.29
C TYR A 37 -1.19 0.59 -0.02
N TRP A 38 -0.85 0.34 -1.28
CA TRP A 38 0.52 0.08 -1.71
C TRP A 38 0.99 1.15 -2.69
N ILE A 39 2.19 1.66 -2.48
CA ILE A 39 2.85 2.58 -3.41
C ILE A 39 4.09 1.90 -3.96
N PHE A 40 4.15 1.69 -5.27
CA PHE A 40 5.35 1.27 -5.98
C PHE A 40 6.21 2.51 -6.20
N ASN A 41 7.14 2.76 -5.28
CA ASN A 41 8.07 3.87 -5.31
C ASN A 41 9.21 3.55 -6.29
N LEU A 42 9.15 4.18 -7.47
CA LEU A 42 10.12 3.99 -8.55
C LEU A 42 11.47 4.61 -8.25
N LEU A 43 11.48 5.73 -7.52
CA LEU A 43 12.70 6.47 -7.17
C LEU A 43 13.64 5.63 -6.29
N ASP A 44 13.08 5.01 -5.24
CA ASP A 44 13.83 4.18 -4.30
C ASP A 44 13.81 2.68 -4.68
N ARG A 45 13.09 2.32 -5.75
CA ARG A 45 12.86 0.94 -6.22
C ARG A 45 12.36 0.04 -5.09
N GLN A 46 11.23 0.39 -4.49
CA GLN A 46 10.64 -0.36 -3.38
C GLN A 46 9.11 -0.26 -3.42
N VAL A 47 8.44 -1.14 -2.68
CA VAL A 47 7.00 -1.03 -2.43
C VAL A 47 6.76 -0.62 -0.98
N GLU A 48 5.95 0.41 -0.79
CA GLU A 48 5.52 0.90 0.52
C GLU A 48 4.13 0.37 0.80
N CYS A 49 4.02 -0.55 1.74
CA CYS A 49 2.79 -1.23 2.09
C CYS A 49 2.20 -0.61 3.36
N TYR A 50 1.07 0.07 3.22
CA TYR A 50 0.35 0.71 4.31
C TYR A 50 -0.86 -0.13 4.72
N SER A 51 -1.08 -0.31 6.02
CA SER A 51 -2.24 -1.03 6.56
C SER A 51 -2.68 -0.51 7.92
N GLN A 52 -3.84 -1.00 8.38
CA GLN A 52 -4.50 -0.56 9.62
C GLN A 52 -4.82 0.94 9.58
N PRO A 53 -5.78 1.36 8.74
CA PRO A 53 -6.24 2.75 8.73
C PRO A 53 -6.70 3.16 10.13
N GLN A 54 -6.32 4.35 10.56
CA GLN A 54 -6.65 4.91 11.86
C GLN A 54 -6.84 6.41 11.78
N GLU A 55 -7.71 6.91 12.65
CA GLU A 55 -7.83 8.33 12.94
C GLU A 55 -7.03 8.65 14.21
N ASN A 56 -6.24 9.72 14.18
CA ASN A 56 -5.59 10.28 15.35
C ASN A 56 -5.79 11.79 15.37
N ALA A 57 -6.49 12.28 16.39
CA ALA A 57 -6.76 13.71 16.60
C ALA A 57 -7.33 14.44 15.35
N GLY A 58 -8.31 13.83 14.66
CA GLY A 58 -8.94 14.39 13.47
C GLY A 58 -8.12 14.24 12.18
N THR A 59 -7.00 13.51 12.20
CA THR A 59 -6.20 13.21 11.01
C THR A 59 -6.17 11.70 10.73
N TRP A 60 -6.47 11.31 9.49
CA TRP A 60 -6.40 9.93 9.04
C TRP A 60 -5.01 9.54 8.54
N ASN A 61 -4.56 8.36 8.91
CA ASN A 61 -3.32 7.76 8.41
C ASN A 61 -3.39 6.23 8.53
N TYR A 62 -2.31 5.56 8.12
CA TYR A 62 -2.11 4.15 8.36
C TYR A 62 -1.16 3.95 9.53
N ARG A 63 -1.53 3.03 10.44
CA ARG A 63 -0.71 2.70 11.59
C ARG A 63 0.55 1.94 11.20
N LEU A 64 0.43 1.01 10.26
CA LEU A 64 1.54 0.17 9.82
C LEU A 64 2.01 0.62 8.45
N ARG A 65 3.33 0.68 8.30
CA ARG A 65 4.05 0.88 7.03
C ARG A 65 5.19 -0.11 6.97
N GLU A 66 5.20 -0.93 5.93
CA GLU A 66 6.26 -1.89 5.64
C GLU A 66 6.91 -1.55 4.30
N ILE A 67 8.22 -1.78 4.19
CA ILE A 67 8.98 -1.56 2.97
C ILE A 67 9.41 -2.90 2.41
N VAL A 68 9.07 -3.14 1.15
CA VAL A 68 9.41 -4.38 0.45
C VAL A 68 10.34 -4.04 -0.71
N LEU A 69 11.50 -4.70 -0.71
CA LEU A 69 12.56 -4.50 -1.70
C LEU A 69 12.34 -5.38 -2.95
N PRO A 70 12.94 -5.05 -4.10
CA PRO A 70 12.67 -5.72 -5.38
C PRO A 70 13.03 -7.20 -5.42
N ASP A 71 13.98 -7.63 -4.59
CA ASP A 71 14.42 -9.02 -4.47
C ASP A 71 13.46 -9.88 -3.62
N ARG A 72 12.40 -9.27 -3.08
CA ARG A 72 11.41 -9.92 -2.24
C ARG A 72 10.10 -10.11 -2.98
N ARG A 73 9.48 -11.25 -2.72
CA ARG A 73 8.13 -11.55 -3.17
C ARG A 73 7.14 -10.85 -2.24
N LEU A 74 6.17 -10.15 -2.82
CA LEU A 74 5.13 -9.49 -2.05
C LEU A 74 3.88 -10.38 -2.05
N ASP A 75 3.62 -11.00 -0.90
CA ASP A 75 2.44 -11.84 -0.70
C ASP A 75 1.18 -10.96 -0.70
N LEU A 76 0.15 -11.42 -1.41
CA LEU A 76 -1.12 -10.71 -1.41
C LEU A 76 -1.80 -10.85 -0.04
N PRO A 77 -2.42 -9.77 0.48
CA PRO A 77 -3.18 -9.86 1.71
C PRO A 77 -4.34 -10.83 1.52
N ALA A 78 -4.55 -11.67 2.53
CA ALA A 78 -5.63 -12.64 2.53
C ALA A 78 -7.00 -11.93 2.37
N PRO A 79 -7.96 -12.55 1.66
CA PRO A 79 -7.97 -13.93 1.18
C PRO A 79 -7.60 -14.08 -0.30
N LEU A 80 -6.99 -13.06 -0.93
CA LEU A 80 -6.41 -13.22 -2.26
C LEU A 80 -5.16 -14.09 -2.13
N ALA A 81 -5.26 -15.38 -2.45
CA ALA A 81 -4.11 -16.27 -2.47
C ALA A 81 -3.31 -16.05 -3.76
N GLY A 82 -2.09 -15.53 -3.62
CA GLY A 82 -1.17 -15.25 -4.73
C GLY A 82 -0.06 -14.31 -4.27
N ALA A 83 0.86 -13.98 -5.16
CA ALA A 83 1.95 -13.07 -4.83
C ALA A 83 2.45 -12.37 -6.09
N ILE A 84 2.77 -11.08 -5.95
CA ILE A 84 3.35 -10.28 -7.01
C ILE A 84 4.88 -10.49 -6.97
N ASP A 85 5.43 -10.96 -8.07
CA ASP A 85 6.88 -11.07 -8.27
C ASP A 85 7.42 -9.72 -8.75
N LEU A 86 8.08 -9.00 -7.84
CA LEU A 86 8.64 -7.67 -8.11
C LEU A 86 9.85 -7.71 -9.05
N ALA A 87 10.46 -8.87 -9.30
CA ALA A 87 11.54 -9.00 -10.27
C ALA A 87 11.04 -8.92 -11.73
N GLN A 88 9.74 -9.04 -11.98
CA GLN A 88 9.13 -9.05 -13.32
C GLN A 88 8.37 -7.76 -13.69
N THR A 89 8.30 -6.78 -12.79
CA THR A 89 7.44 -5.58 -12.95
C THR A 89 8.04 -4.46 -13.79
N GLY A 90 9.25 -4.64 -14.36
CA GLY A 90 9.86 -3.63 -15.23
C GLY A 90 10.31 -2.35 -14.52
N LEU A 91 10.40 -2.38 -13.18
CA LEU A 91 11.02 -1.35 -12.33
C LEU A 91 12.55 -1.35 -12.52
N SER A 92 13.00 -1.04 -13.73
CA SER A 92 14.40 -0.85 -14.09
C SER A 92 14.76 0.63 -14.18
#